data_AF-A0A511FLS7-F1
#
_entry.id   AF-A0A511FLS7-F1
#
_cell.length_a   1.000
_cell.length_b   1.000
_cell.length_c   1.000
_cell.angle_alpha   90.00
_cell.angle_beta   90.00
_cell.angle_gamma   90.00
#
_symmetry.space_group_name_H-M   'P 1'
#
loop_
_entity.id
_entity.type
_entity.pdbx_description
1 polymer ?
#
loop_
_entity_poly.entity_id
_entity_poly.type
_entity_poly.pdbx_seq_one_letter_code
_entity_poly.pdbx_strand_id
1 'polypeptide(L)'
;MRMLCAGAFGRNVRRVAPLSALLASVWLAGVPQSLAAERITGAGSSFAAPLYEAWSSDSVAKTGVQVNYQTIGSGAGQNQVLAGTVDFGASDAPMAPERLEKGKLLQFPTAIGGIVVIVNVPGVPEGRLKLTGPVLAGLYDGSIAVWNDPRIAALNPELTLPDLPVAPLHRADGSGTTYVFTDYLSQVAPQWKENVGRGTSVAWPIGAGARGNDGIASYVRNTRGSVGYVEYAYAERNHMPTVQLQNRAGEFVVPTADSFAKAADSAEWTDDTLTASLCNTEGQGAWPIVTTTYALVPRASLAKPHGKAVSRFFSWGLTEGEAESRKLDYVPIPARIRDAVLQRLNSDAKP
;
A
#
# COMPACT_ATOMS: atom_id res chain seq x y z
N MET A 1 -13.20 -61.83 -59.13
CA MET A 1 -13.92 -62.97 -59.73
C MET A 1 -15.41 -62.77 -59.52
N ARG A 2 -16.19 -62.58 -60.60
CA ARG A 2 -17.67 -62.50 -60.64
C ARG A 2 -18.33 -61.37 -59.79
N MET A 3 -19.45 -60.73 -60.14
CA MET A 3 -20.22 -60.49 -61.38
C MET A 3 -21.56 -59.86 -60.91
N LEU A 4 -22.03 -58.77 -61.54
CA LEU A 4 -23.47 -58.50 -61.84
C LEU A 4 -24.45 -58.36 -60.64
N CYS A 5 -25.69 -57.84 -60.67
CA CYS A 5 -26.57 -57.07 -61.60
C CYS A 5 -27.73 -56.50 -60.72
N ALA A 6 -28.66 -55.62 -61.14
CA ALA A 6 -28.70 -54.50 -62.10
C ALA A 6 -30.10 -53.84 -62.04
N GLY A 7 -30.26 -52.60 -62.53
CA GLY A 7 -31.57 -51.95 -62.75
C GLY A 7 -31.68 -50.55 -62.12
N ALA A 8 -32.41 -49.58 -62.70
CA ALA A 8 -33.13 -49.58 -63.98
C ALA A 8 -33.26 -48.15 -64.57
N PHE A 9 -33.78 -48.07 -65.80
CA PHE A 9 -33.90 -46.87 -66.65
C PHE A 9 -34.83 -45.75 -66.13
N GLY A 10 -34.52 -44.49 -66.49
CA GLY A 10 -35.43 -43.34 -66.42
C GLY A 10 -34.97 -42.18 -67.34
N ARG A 11 -35.79 -41.81 -68.34
CA ARG A 11 -35.42 -40.91 -69.47
C ARG A 11 -35.46 -39.40 -69.15
N ASN A 12 -34.58 -38.65 -69.82
CA ASN A 12 -34.74 -37.31 -70.45
C ASN A 12 -35.70 -36.26 -69.83
N VAL A 13 -35.22 -35.01 -69.70
CA VAL A 13 -35.33 -33.94 -70.73
C VAL A 13 -34.57 -32.67 -70.27
N ARG A 14 -34.04 -31.90 -71.23
CA ARG A 14 -33.29 -30.64 -71.06
C ARG A 14 -34.11 -29.52 -70.37
N ARG A 15 -33.42 -28.64 -69.63
CA ARG A 15 -33.59 -27.17 -69.72
C ARG A 15 -32.32 -26.46 -69.25
N VAL A 16 -31.93 -25.40 -69.96
CA VAL A 16 -30.79 -24.52 -69.68
C VAL A 16 -31.34 -23.12 -69.43
N ALA A 17 -31.01 -22.50 -68.30
CA ALA A 17 -31.02 -21.05 -68.00
C ALA A 17 -30.84 -20.85 -66.47
N PRO A 18 -30.46 -19.65 -65.98
CA PRO A 18 -29.18 -19.02 -66.26
C PRO A 18 -28.43 -18.68 -64.95
N LEU A 19 -27.17 -18.25 -65.09
CA LEU A 19 -26.33 -17.76 -64.00
C LEU A 19 -27.03 -16.60 -63.25
N SER A 20 -27.28 -16.75 -61.95
CA SER A 20 -27.73 -15.68 -61.06
C SER A 20 -26.73 -15.54 -59.92
N ALA A 21 -25.78 -14.63 -60.06
CA ALA A 21 -24.78 -14.34 -59.04
C ALA A 21 -25.44 -13.55 -57.90
N LEU A 22 -25.78 -14.23 -56.80
CA LEU A 22 -26.17 -13.56 -55.56
C LEU A 22 -24.92 -12.89 -54.95
N LEU A 23 -24.83 -11.57 -55.12
CA LEU A 23 -23.95 -10.74 -54.29
C LEU A 23 -24.53 -10.70 -52.87
N ALA A 24 -24.12 -11.67 -52.06
CA ALA A 24 -24.34 -11.65 -50.62
C ALA A 24 -23.46 -10.56 -50.00
N SER A 25 -24.01 -9.35 -49.89
CA SER A 25 -23.42 -8.24 -49.14
C SER A 25 -23.43 -8.59 -47.65
N VAL A 26 -22.38 -9.29 -47.21
CA VAL A 26 -22.08 -9.52 -45.80
C VAL A 26 -21.83 -8.16 -45.15
N TRP A 27 -22.86 -7.62 -44.52
CA TRP A 27 -22.70 -6.57 -43.52
C TRP A 27 -21.87 -7.16 -42.37
N LEU A 28 -20.56 -6.90 -42.37
CA LEU A 28 -19.77 -6.98 -41.15
C LEU A 28 -20.30 -5.90 -40.20
N ALA A 29 -21.31 -6.26 -39.40
CA ALA A 29 -21.60 -5.54 -38.18
C ALA A 29 -20.30 -5.51 -37.38
N GLY A 30 -19.74 -4.31 -37.21
CA GLY A 30 -18.48 -4.13 -36.51
C GLY A 30 -18.63 -4.65 -35.09
N VAL A 31 -18.01 -5.80 -34.80
CA VAL A 31 -17.88 -6.28 -33.43
C VAL A 31 -17.18 -5.16 -32.66
N PRO A 32 -17.79 -4.59 -31.60
CA PRO A 32 -17.12 -3.56 -30.83
C PRO A 32 -15.85 -4.18 -30.25
N GLN A 33 -14.69 -3.74 -30.74
CA GLN A 33 -13.43 -4.08 -30.10
C GLN A 33 -13.50 -3.49 -28.69
N SER A 34 -13.61 -4.34 -27.69
CA SER A 34 -13.36 -3.90 -26.31
C SER A 34 -11.93 -3.36 -26.30
N LEU A 35 -11.80 -2.05 -26.05
CA LEU A 35 -10.49 -1.44 -25.84
C LEU A 35 -9.87 -2.15 -24.65
N ALA A 36 -8.87 -3.01 -24.91
CA ALA A 36 -8.17 -3.71 -23.86
C ALA A 36 -7.51 -2.67 -22.95
N ALA A 37 -7.73 -2.79 -21.63
CA ALA A 37 -7.21 -1.84 -20.67
C ALA A 37 -5.68 -1.71 -20.80
N GLU A 38 -5.20 -0.46 -20.85
CA GLU A 38 -3.77 -0.15 -20.90
C GLU A 38 -3.14 -0.61 -19.58
N ARG A 39 -2.20 -1.54 -19.66
CA ARG A 39 -1.57 -2.15 -18.48
C ARG A 39 -0.33 -1.39 -18.07
N ILE A 40 -0.32 -0.88 -16.85
CA ILE A 40 0.85 -0.29 -16.22
C ILE A 40 1.36 -1.18 -15.08
N THR A 41 2.66 -1.11 -14.84
CA THR A 41 3.38 -1.87 -13.83
C THR A 41 3.83 -0.95 -12.69
N GLY A 42 3.54 -1.35 -11.46
CA GLY A 42 3.96 -0.64 -10.26
C GLY A 42 4.60 -1.59 -9.27
N ALA A 43 5.58 -1.10 -8.48
CA ALA A 43 6.19 -1.93 -7.45
C ALA A 43 6.68 -1.13 -6.25
N GLY A 44 6.60 -1.75 -5.06
CA GLY A 44 7.22 -1.22 -3.86
C GLY A 44 6.43 -1.51 -2.59
N SER A 45 6.00 -0.43 -1.94
CA SER A 45 5.33 -0.42 -0.64
C SER A 45 4.21 -1.46 -0.51
N SER A 46 4.28 -2.29 0.53
CA SER A 46 3.15 -3.09 0.99
C SER A 46 2.14 -2.26 1.79
N PHE A 47 2.49 -1.08 2.31
CA PHE A 47 1.54 -0.19 2.98
C PHE A 47 0.57 0.43 1.97
N ALA A 48 1.00 0.68 0.73
CA ALA A 48 0.16 1.25 -0.33
C ALA A 48 -0.62 0.21 -1.16
N ALA A 49 -0.30 -1.08 -1.03
CA ALA A 49 -0.86 -2.14 -1.89
C ALA A 49 -2.39 -2.24 -1.78
N PRO A 50 -3.00 -2.28 -0.57
CA PRO A 50 -4.46 -2.38 -0.43
C PRO A 50 -5.21 -1.28 -1.17
N LEU A 51 -4.68 -0.05 -1.11
CA LEU A 51 -5.20 1.14 -1.78
C LEU A 51 -5.07 1.05 -3.30
N TYR A 52 -3.88 0.76 -3.81
CA TYR A 52 -3.63 0.73 -5.26
C TYR A 52 -4.33 -0.44 -5.94
N GLU A 53 -4.55 -1.56 -5.25
CA GLU A 53 -5.38 -2.68 -5.72
C GLU A 53 -6.86 -2.27 -5.85
N ALA A 54 -7.41 -1.60 -4.83
CA ALA A 54 -8.79 -1.09 -4.87
C ALA A 54 -8.98 -0.03 -5.96
N TRP A 55 -8.08 0.96 -6.05
CA TRP A 55 -8.10 1.94 -7.13
C TRP A 55 -7.93 1.29 -8.51
N SER A 56 -7.08 0.26 -8.64
CA SER A 56 -6.90 -0.46 -9.91
C SER A 56 -8.20 -1.11 -10.35
N SER A 57 -8.89 -1.80 -9.44
CA SER A 57 -10.20 -2.44 -9.68
C SER A 57 -11.26 -1.45 -10.17
N ASP A 58 -11.48 -0.35 -9.44
CA ASP A 58 -12.59 0.56 -9.69
C ASP A 58 -12.31 1.56 -10.83
N SER A 59 -11.04 1.87 -11.08
CA SER A 59 -10.68 2.85 -12.11
C SER A 59 -10.81 2.31 -13.55
N VAL A 60 -10.74 0.99 -13.79
CA VAL A 60 -10.63 0.42 -15.16
C VAL A 60 -11.73 0.94 -16.09
N ALA A 61 -12.98 0.94 -15.63
CA ALA A 61 -14.14 1.35 -16.43
C ALA A 61 -14.17 2.84 -16.78
N LYS A 62 -13.39 3.68 -16.06
CA LYS A 62 -13.35 5.13 -16.19
C LYS A 62 -12.05 5.63 -16.86
N THR A 63 -10.92 5.02 -16.53
CA THR A 63 -9.58 5.44 -16.99
C THR A 63 -9.06 4.63 -18.18
N GLY A 64 -9.62 3.44 -18.40
CA GLY A 64 -9.09 2.44 -19.31
C GLY A 64 -7.74 1.86 -18.88
N VAL A 65 -7.33 2.03 -17.61
CA VAL A 65 -6.03 1.59 -17.08
C VAL A 65 -6.23 0.41 -16.14
N GLN A 66 -5.35 -0.59 -16.23
CA GLN A 66 -5.25 -1.69 -15.28
C GLN A 66 -3.85 -1.73 -14.68
N VAL A 67 -3.72 -1.71 -13.35
CA VAL A 67 -2.43 -1.75 -12.67
C VAL A 67 -2.07 -3.18 -12.28
N ASN A 68 -0.89 -3.63 -12.68
CA ASN A 68 -0.21 -4.78 -12.09
C ASN A 68 0.76 -4.26 -11.01
N TYR A 69 0.37 -4.39 -9.73
CA TYR A 69 1.16 -3.90 -8.60
C TYR A 69 1.90 -5.05 -7.88
N GLN A 70 3.14 -4.81 -7.48
CA GLN A 70 4.04 -5.82 -6.88
C GLN A 70 4.54 -5.40 -5.50
N THR A 71 4.21 -6.18 -4.47
CA THR A 71 4.60 -5.96 -3.08
C THR A 71 6.02 -6.46 -2.80
N ILE A 72 6.98 -5.55 -2.88
CA ILE A 72 8.43 -5.85 -2.78
C ILE A 72 9.15 -5.04 -1.69
N GLY A 73 8.44 -4.15 -0.99
CA GLY A 73 9.01 -3.22 -0.03
C GLY A 73 9.44 -1.92 -0.70
N SER A 74 9.30 -0.82 0.04
CA SER A 74 9.56 0.55 -0.43
C SER A 74 10.97 0.75 -0.98
N GLY A 75 11.98 0.15 -0.33
CA GLY A 75 13.37 0.24 -0.78
C GLY A 75 13.60 -0.43 -2.14
N ALA A 76 12.93 -1.56 -2.39
CA ALA A 76 13.01 -2.23 -3.69
C ALA A 76 12.18 -1.50 -4.76
N GLY A 77 11.03 -0.92 -4.41
CA GLY A 77 10.24 -0.05 -5.29
C GLY A 77 11.01 1.19 -5.76
N GLN A 78 11.70 1.87 -4.84
CA GLN A 78 12.63 2.96 -5.15
C GLN A 78 13.73 2.51 -6.14
N ASN A 79 14.28 1.31 -5.97
CA ASN A 79 15.34 0.80 -6.84
C ASN A 79 14.82 0.42 -8.24
N GLN A 80 13.64 -0.21 -8.33
CA GLN A 80 13.04 -0.64 -9.61
C GLN A 80 12.65 0.54 -10.50
N VAL A 81 12.06 1.61 -9.95
CA VAL A 81 11.73 2.81 -10.74
C VAL A 81 12.98 3.54 -11.23
N LEU A 82 14.04 3.60 -10.42
CA LEU A 82 15.34 4.15 -10.83
C LEU A 82 16.04 3.31 -11.90
N ALA A 83 15.81 1.99 -11.92
CA ALA A 83 16.28 1.07 -12.95
C ALA A 83 15.40 1.08 -14.22
N GLY A 84 14.26 1.76 -14.20
CA GLY A 84 13.29 1.78 -15.32
C GLY A 84 12.61 0.44 -15.57
N THR A 85 12.53 -0.45 -14.57
CA THR A 85 11.92 -1.79 -14.72
C THR A 85 10.41 -1.81 -14.48
N VAL A 86 9.84 -0.69 -14.03
CA VAL A 86 8.41 -0.47 -13.75
C VAL A 86 8.00 0.93 -14.18
N ASP A 87 6.72 1.13 -14.51
CA ASP A 87 6.19 2.44 -14.91
C ASP A 87 6.13 3.41 -13.71
N PHE A 88 5.95 2.90 -12.49
CA PHE A 88 6.07 3.67 -11.24
C PHE A 88 6.60 2.84 -10.06
N GLY A 89 7.30 3.52 -9.14
CA GLY A 89 7.68 2.99 -7.83
C GLY A 89 6.75 3.50 -6.73
N ALA A 90 6.74 2.83 -5.58
CA ALA A 90 5.94 3.22 -4.42
C ALA A 90 6.71 3.07 -3.10
N SER A 91 6.64 4.06 -2.22
CA SER A 91 7.48 4.15 -1.03
C SER A 91 6.83 4.96 0.09
N ASP A 92 6.87 4.49 1.34
CA ASP A 92 6.32 5.24 2.50
C ASP A 92 7.39 6.12 3.14
N ALA A 93 8.66 5.73 3.01
CA ALA A 93 9.78 6.63 3.21
C ALA A 93 9.89 7.56 1.99
N PRO A 94 9.95 8.90 2.15
CA PRO A 94 10.30 9.77 1.03
C PRO A 94 11.71 9.40 0.52
N MET A 95 11.90 9.38 -0.79
CA MET A 95 13.22 9.17 -1.37
C MET A 95 14.11 10.40 -1.11
N ALA A 96 15.38 10.15 -0.78
CA ALA A 96 16.37 11.21 -0.57
C ALA A 96 16.48 12.14 -1.81
N PRO A 97 16.59 13.48 -1.65
CA PRO A 97 16.56 14.44 -2.76
C PRO A 97 17.56 14.12 -3.87
N GLU A 98 18.78 13.73 -3.52
CA GLU A 98 19.87 13.44 -4.47
C GLU A 98 19.54 12.23 -5.34
N ARG A 99 18.77 11.26 -4.82
CA ARG A 99 18.27 10.11 -5.58
C ARG A 99 17.10 10.49 -6.48
N LEU A 100 16.19 11.36 -6.02
CA LEU A 100 15.08 11.88 -6.82
C LEU A 100 15.59 12.68 -8.02
N GLU A 101 16.54 13.58 -7.79
CA GLU A 101 17.18 14.39 -8.83
C GLU A 101 17.94 13.52 -9.84
N LYS A 102 18.81 12.62 -9.36
CA LYS A 102 19.55 11.68 -10.22
C LYS A 102 18.63 10.80 -11.06
N GLY A 103 17.52 10.35 -10.48
CA GLY A 103 16.49 9.58 -11.18
C GLY A 103 15.56 10.39 -12.08
N LYS A 104 15.60 11.73 -11.98
CA LYS A 104 14.62 12.65 -12.59
C LYS A 104 13.18 12.23 -12.31
N LEU A 105 12.92 11.83 -11.06
CA LEU A 105 11.62 11.36 -10.61
C LEU A 105 10.73 12.53 -10.18
N LEU A 106 9.44 12.36 -10.38
CA LEU A 106 8.39 13.07 -9.67
C LEU A 106 7.96 12.20 -8.49
N GLN A 107 8.14 12.70 -7.28
CA GLN A 107 7.56 12.11 -6.07
C GLN A 107 6.29 12.88 -5.71
N PHE A 108 5.24 12.16 -5.30
CA PHE A 108 4.03 12.76 -4.76
C PHE A 108 3.31 11.80 -3.80
N PRO A 109 2.64 12.33 -2.76
CA PRO A 109 1.85 11.54 -1.82
C PRO A 109 0.52 11.12 -2.48
N THR A 110 -0.05 9.99 -2.05
CA THR A 110 -1.32 9.47 -2.59
C THR A 110 -2.41 9.35 -1.54
N ALA A 111 -2.08 8.82 -0.36
CA ALA A 111 -2.96 8.77 0.81
C ALA A 111 -2.15 8.75 2.12
N ILE A 112 -2.85 8.86 3.24
CA ILE A 112 -2.33 8.82 4.60
C ILE A 112 -2.90 7.60 5.32
N GLY A 113 -2.12 6.95 6.18
CA GLY A 113 -2.57 5.81 6.97
C GLY A 113 -1.77 5.63 8.25
N GLY A 114 -2.35 4.90 9.21
CA GLY A 114 -1.70 4.55 10.46
C GLY A 114 -0.87 3.28 10.36
N ILE A 115 0.29 3.28 11.02
CA ILE A 115 1.02 2.06 11.35
C ILE A 115 0.62 1.68 12.76
N VAL A 116 0.05 0.49 12.92
CA VAL A 116 -0.46 -0.01 14.19
C VAL A 116 0.41 -1.12 14.74
N VAL A 117 0.47 -1.18 16.06
CA VAL A 117 1.11 -2.29 16.77
C VAL A 117 0.05 -3.35 17.02
N ILE A 118 0.29 -4.53 16.46
CA ILE A 118 -0.53 -5.73 16.62
C ILE A 118 0.16 -6.72 17.56
N VAL A 119 -0.63 -7.43 18.36
CA VAL A 119 -0.11 -8.32 19.40
C VAL A 119 -0.87 -9.65 19.48
N ASN A 120 -0.20 -10.68 20.00
CA ASN A 120 -0.82 -11.97 20.31
C ASN A 120 -0.55 -12.33 21.77
N VAL A 121 -1.29 -11.68 22.69
CA VAL A 121 -1.15 -11.84 24.14
C VAL A 121 -2.42 -12.49 24.71
N PRO A 122 -2.42 -13.81 24.95
CA PRO A 122 -3.58 -14.52 25.48
C PRO A 122 -4.05 -13.95 26.82
N GLY A 123 -5.37 -13.81 26.98
CA GLY A 123 -5.99 -13.26 28.19
C GLY A 123 -6.12 -11.73 28.21
N VAL A 124 -5.45 -11.02 27.29
CA VAL A 124 -5.64 -9.58 27.10
C VAL A 124 -6.75 -9.33 26.08
N PRO A 125 -7.83 -8.58 26.41
CA PRO A 125 -8.86 -8.24 25.44
C PRO A 125 -8.34 -7.27 24.38
N GLU A 126 -8.89 -7.38 23.17
CA GLU A 126 -8.55 -6.54 22.03
C GLU A 126 -8.73 -5.03 22.33
N GLY A 127 -7.81 -4.21 21.82
CA GLY A 127 -7.85 -2.76 22.01
C GLY A 127 -7.72 -2.27 23.45
N ARG A 128 -7.39 -3.15 24.43
CA ARG A 128 -7.22 -2.79 25.84
C ARG A 128 -5.78 -2.55 26.28
N LEU A 129 -4.82 -3.19 25.63
CA LEU A 129 -3.41 -3.09 26.01
C LEU A 129 -2.89 -1.69 25.72
N LYS A 130 -2.42 -0.98 26.75
CA LYS A 130 -1.82 0.35 26.66
C LYS A 130 -0.31 0.25 26.65
N LEU A 131 0.34 0.88 25.66
CA LEU A 131 1.79 1.03 25.59
C LEU A 131 2.15 2.52 25.46
N THR A 132 3.37 2.87 25.87
CA THR A 132 3.99 4.17 25.57
C THR A 132 5.13 3.96 24.57
N GLY A 133 5.56 5.03 23.89
CA GLY A 133 6.71 4.99 22.98
C GLY A 133 7.97 4.34 23.58
N PRO A 134 8.42 4.73 24.79
CA PRO A 134 9.55 4.10 25.47
C PRO A 134 9.35 2.61 25.83
N VAL A 135 8.12 2.21 26.21
CA VAL A 135 7.81 0.79 26.47
C VAL A 135 7.83 0.00 25.16
N LEU A 136 7.29 0.56 24.07
CA LEU A 136 7.34 -0.06 22.75
C LEU A 136 8.78 -0.20 22.24
N ALA A 137 9.64 0.80 22.44
CA ALA A 137 11.07 0.69 22.15
C ALA A 137 11.71 -0.46 22.96
N GLY A 138 11.39 -0.55 24.27
CA GLY A 138 11.88 -1.60 25.16
C GLY A 138 11.51 -3.03 24.74
N LEU A 139 10.35 -3.21 24.09
CA LEU A 139 9.97 -4.49 23.49
C LEU A 139 10.87 -4.87 22.31
N TYR A 140 11.33 -3.90 21.51
CA TYR A 140 12.13 -4.14 20.30
C TYR A 140 13.65 -4.08 20.52
N ASP A 141 14.13 -3.41 21.58
CA ASP A 141 15.53 -3.46 22.01
C ASP A 141 15.85 -4.65 22.95
N GLY A 142 14.81 -5.31 23.48
CA GLY A 142 14.92 -6.49 24.34
C GLY A 142 15.08 -6.18 25.83
N SER A 143 15.10 -4.91 26.23
CA SER A 143 15.09 -4.52 27.64
C SER A 143 13.75 -4.86 28.34
N ILE A 144 12.67 -5.10 27.59
CA ILE A 144 11.40 -5.67 28.06
C ILE A 144 11.19 -7.02 27.38
N ALA A 145 11.48 -8.10 28.10
CA ALA A 145 11.48 -9.47 27.55
C ALA A 145 10.24 -10.30 27.89
N VAL A 146 9.34 -9.83 28.76
CA VAL A 146 8.13 -10.55 29.21
C VAL A 146 6.92 -9.63 29.28
N TRP A 147 5.72 -10.16 28.99
CA TRP A 147 4.49 -9.36 28.91
C TRP A 147 3.96 -8.85 30.26
N ASN A 148 4.36 -9.47 31.37
CA ASN A 148 4.07 -9.04 32.73
C ASN A 148 5.13 -8.09 33.32
N ASP A 149 6.06 -7.57 32.51
CA ASP A 149 7.09 -6.62 32.97
C ASP A 149 6.45 -5.45 33.75
N PRO A 150 7.02 -5.02 34.90
CA PRO A 150 6.46 -3.95 35.71
C PRO A 150 6.14 -2.65 34.95
N ARG A 151 6.89 -2.34 33.88
CA ARG A 151 6.64 -1.17 33.02
C ARG A 151 5.37 -1.31 32.17
N ILE A 152 5.03 -2.52 31.72
CA ILE A 152 3.77 -2.79 31.03
C ILE A 152 2.62 -2.84 32.05
N ALA A 153 2.83 -3.52 33.18
CA ALA A 153 1.83 -3.66 34.24
C ALA A 153 1.39 -2.31 34.82
N ALA A 154 2.33 -1.37 35.02
CA ALA A 154 2.03 -0.02 35.51
C ALA A 154 1.10 0.79 34.59
N LEU A 155 1.09 0.50 33.28
CA LEU A 155 0.21 1.14 32.30
C LEU A 155 -1.17 0.46 32.21
N ASN A 156 -1.29 -0.75 32.75
CA ASN A 156 -2.42 -1.65 32.56
C ASN A 156 -2.89 -2.29 33.90
N PRO A 157 -3.16 -1.50 34.96
CA PRO A 157 -3.53 -2.04 36.27
C PRO A 157 -4.84 -2.84 36.26
N GLU A 158 -5.68 -2.67 35.24
CA GLU A 158 -6.91 -3.45 35.06
C GLU A 158 -6.72 -4.80 34.34
N LEU A 159 -5.53 -5.12 33.83
CA LEU A 159 -5.27 -6.32 33.03
C LEU A 159 -4.44 -7.36 33.79
N THR A 160 -4.84 -8.63 33.69
CA THR A 160 -3.99 -9.76 34.08
C THR A 160 -3.03 -10.09 32.95
N LEU A 161 -1.81 -9.55 33.02
CA LEU A 161 -0.77 -9.79 32.02
C LEU A 161 -0.09 -11.16 32.26
N PRO A 162 0.11 -11.98 31.22
CA PRO A 162 0.70 -13.31 31.38
C PRO A 162 2.22 -13.26 31.56
N ASP A 163 2.75 -14.21 32.34
CA ASP A 163 4.19 -14.54 32.33
C ASP A 163 4.52 -15.28 31.03
N LEU A 164 4.78 -14.48 30.00
CA LEU A 164 4.94 -14.92 28.62
C LEU A 164 6.07 -14.13 27.97
N PRO A 165 7.10 -14.77 27.39
CA PRO A 165 8.14 -14.07 26.65
C PRO A 165 7.57 -13.22 25.51
N VAL A 166 8.15 -12.04 25.33
CA VAL A 166 7.89 -11.18 24.18
C VAL A 166 8.65 -11.74 22.98
N ALA A 167 7.97 -11.85 21.83
CA ALA A 167 8.56 -12.28 20.56
C ALA A 167 8.41 -11.16 19.51
N PRO A 168 9.34 -10.18 19.45
CA PRO A 168 9.24 -9.08 18.50
C PRO A 168 9.37 -9.57 17.06
N LEU A 169 8.55 -9.01 16.17
CA LEU A 169 8.56 -9.29 14.75
C LEU A 169 8.81 -8.00 13.98
N HIS A 170 9.81 -8.03 13.11
CA HIS A 170 10.21 -6.89 12.29
C HIS A 170 10.23 -7.26 10.82
N ARG A 171 10.25 -6.26 9.93
CA ARG A 171 10.34 -6.52 8.49
C ARG A 171 11.73 -7.04 8.12
N ALA A 172 11.74 -8.05 7.25
CA ALA A 172 12.95 -8.59 6.62
C ALA A 172 13.29 -7.87 5.30
N ASP A 173 12.30 -7.23 4.68
CA ASP A 173 12.45 -6.46 3.44
C ASP A 173 12.64 -4.96 3.71
N GLY A 174 13.30 -4.25 2.79
CA GLY A 174 13.51 -2.81 2.86
C GLY A 174 12.19 -2.04 2.81
N SER A 175 11.70 -1.58 3.96
CA SER A 175 10.31 -1.25 4.22
C SER A 175 10.11 0.20 4.67
N GLY A 176 9.17 0.92 4.03
CA GLY A 176 8.75 2.24 4.47
C GLY A 176 7.96 2.20 5.78
N THR A 177 7.20 1.13 6.03
CA THR A 177 6.58 0.84 7.33
C THR A 177 7.64 0.77 8.44
N THR A 178 8.80 0.16 8.16
CA THR A 178 9.94 0.12 9.10
C THR A 178 10.61 1.48 9.25
N TYR A 179 10.77 2.24 8.17
CA TYR A 179 11.31 3.60 8.24
C TYR A 179 10.50 4.48 9.20
N VAL A 180 9.18 4.50 9.06
CA VAL A 180 8.30 5.33 9.91
C VAL A 180 8.21 4.78 11.34
N PHE A 181 8.13 3.45 11.51
CA PHE A 181 8.12 2.86 12.85
C PHE A 181 9.43 3.14 13.62
N THR A 182 10.58 3.01 12.97
CA THR A 182 11.89 3.30 13.59
C THR A 182 12.18 4.79 13.73
N ASP A 183 11.57 5.64 12.89
CA ASP A 183 11.53 7.09 13.10
C ASP A 183 10.74 7.44 14.37
N TYR A 184 9.52 6.90 14.53
CA TYR A 184 8.73 7.07 15.76
C TYR A 184 9.54 6.70 17.01
N LEU A 185 10.11 5.49 17.04
CA LEU A 185 10.95 5.04 18.16
C LEU A 185 12.15 5.97 18.39
N SER A 186 12.79 6.47 17.32
CA SER A 186 13.87 7.45 17.41
C SER A 186 13.43 8.83 17.94
N GLN A 187 12.16 9.20 17.80
CA GLN A 187 11.63 10.45 18.36
C GLN A 187 11.29 10.34 19.86
N VAL A 188 10.81 9.16 20.30
CA VAL A 188 10.26 8.96 21.67
C VAL A 188 11.20 8.23 22.63
N ALA A 189 12.24 7.56 22.14
CA ALA A 189 13.21 6.82 22.95
C ALA A 189 14.66 7.19 22.56
N PRO A 190 15.36 8.02 23.35
CA PRO A 190 16.75 8.43 23.06
C PRO A 190 17.72 7.24 22.88
N GLN A 191 17.60 6.22 23.72
CA GLN A 191 18.37 4.96 23.61
C GLN A 191 18.18 4.27 22.26
N TRP A 192 16.96 4.27 21.70
CA TRP A 192 16.70 3.73 20.36
C TRP A 192 17.40 4.56 19.29
N LYS A 193 17.26 5.90 19.36
CA LYS A 193 17.87 6.84 18.42
C LYS A 193 19.40 6.71 18.35
N GLU A 194 20.04 6.53 19.50
CA GLU A 194 21.50 6.40 19.63
C GLU A 194 22.02 5.04 19.16
N ASN A 195 21.34 3.95 19.51
CA ASN A 195 21.85 2.58 19.29
C ASN A 195 21.36 1.92 17.99
N VAL A 196 20.17 2.29 17.48
CA VAL A 196 19.54 1.66 16.30
C VAL A 196 19.17 2.68 15.23
N GLY A 197 18.64 3.84 15.63
CA GLY A 197 18.22 4.90 14.73
C GLY A 197 17.01 4.55 13.86
N ARG A 198 16.96 5.15 12.67
CA ARG A 198 15.86 5.01 11.70
C ARG A 198 16.34 4.63 10.32
N GLY A 199 15.55 3.84 9.60
CA GLY A 199 15.86 3.44 8.22
C GLY A 199 14.82 2.50 7.63
N THR A 200 14.83 2.34 6.30
CA THR A 200 14.02 1.28 5.66
C THR A 200 14.53 -0.13 5.98
N SER A 201 15.75 -0.22 6.48
CA SER A 201 16.31 -1.36 7.20
C SER A 201 17.23 -0.81 8.31
N VAL A 202 17.30 -1.52 9.44
CA VAL A 202 18.15 -1.20 10.60
C VAL A 202 18.75 -2.49 11.15
N ALA A 203 19.82 -2.38 11.95
CA ALA A 203 20.35 -3.51 12.70
C ALA A 203 19.46 -3.76 13.94
N TRP A 204 18.41 -4.57 13.76
CA TRP A 204 17.49 -4.93 14.84
C TRP A 204 18.23 -5.65 15.98
N PRO A 205 18.10 -5.19 17.24
CA PRO A 205 18.75 -5.85 18.38
C PRO A 205 18.25 -7.28 18.60
N ILE A 206 16.93 -7.48 18.48
CA ILE A 206 16.25 -8.76 18.62
C ILE A 206 15.03 -8.86 17.67
N GLY A 207 14.44 -10.04 17.62
CA GLY A 207 13.20 -10.33 16.90
C GLY A 207 13.41 -11.16 15.65
N ALA A 208 12.31 -11.63 15.05
CA ALA A 208 12.35 -12.40 13.81
C ALA A 208 11.85 -11.57 12.62
N GLY A 209 12.52 -11.73 11.48
CA GLY A 209 12.19 -11.05 10.23
C GLY A 209 11.04 -11.74 9.47
N ALA A 210 10.03 -10.95 9.07
CA ALA A 210 9.00 -11.39 8.11
C ALA A 210 8.91 -10.43 6.92
N ARG A 211 8.53 -10.94 5.73
CA ARG A 211 8.41 -10.12 4.51
C ARG A 211 7.00 -9.53 4.37
N GLY A 212 6.93 -8.22 4.09
CA GLY A 212 5.66 -7.52 3.86
C GLY A 212 4.81 -7.33 5.12
N ASN A 213 3.71 -6.57 5.00
CA ASN A 213 2.72 -6.48 6.08
C ASN A 213 2.02 -7.83 6.31
N ASP A 214 1.68 -8.56 5.24
CA ASP A 214 1.08 -9.90 5.30
C ASP A 214 1.93 -10.89 6.11
N GLY A 215 3.24 -10.89 5.90
CA GLY A 215 4.16 -11.76 6.64
C GLY A 215 4.16 -11.44 8.13
N ILE A 216 4.17 -10.16 8.51
CA ILE A 216 4.08 -9.75 9.92
C ILE A 216 2.73 -10.15 10.51
N ALA A 217 1.61 -9.80 9.87
CA ALA A 217 0.27 -10.13 10.36
C ALA A 217 0.07 -11.64 10.52
N SER A 218 0.50 -12.43 9.53
CA SER A 218 0.45 -13.90 9.57
C SER A 218 1.31 -14.46 10.70
N TYR A 219 2.53 -13.96 10.89
CA TYR A 219 3.43 -14.47 11.91
C TYR A 219 2.96 -14.06 13.32
N VAL A 220 2.45 -12.83 13.51
CA VAL A 220 1.82 -12.42 14.77
C VAL A 220 0.64 -13.32 15.13
N ARG A 221 -0.27 -13.59 14.17
CA ARG A 221 -1.43 -14.47 14.39
C ARG A 221 -1.02 -15.87 14.88
N ASN A 222 0.09 -16.39 14.37
CA ASN A 222 0.55 -17.76 14.62
C ASN A 222 1.56 -17.89 15.78
N THR A 223 2.05 -16.79 16.37
CA THR A 223 3.06 -16.82 17.45
C THR A 223 2.52 -16.15 18.71
N ARG A 224 2.20 -16.96 19.73
CA ARG A 224 1.84 -16.48 21.07
C ARG A 224 3.01 -15.69 21.67
N GLY A 225 2.71 -14.55 22.29
CA GLY A 225 3.70 -13.62 22.85
C GLY A 225 4.28 -12.64 21.83
N SER A 226 3.85 -12.69 20.57
CA SER A 226 4.39 -11.79 19.55
C SER A 226 3.88 -10.36 19.61
N VAL A 227 4.73 -9.44 19.16
CA VAL A 227 4.41 -8.04 18.85
C VAL A 227 4.93 -7.73 17.46
N GLY A 228 4.14 -7.07 16.63
CA GLY A 228 4.51 -6.66 15.27
C GLY A 228 3.94 -5.29 14.92
N TYR A 229 4.46 -4.66 13.87
CA TYR A 229 3.92 -3.42 13.32
C TYR A 229 3.47 -3.61 11.87
N VAL A 230 2.27 -3.14 11.54
CA VAL A 230 1.65 -3.24 10.20
C VAL A 230 0.93 -1.95 9.85
N GLU A 231 0.67 -1.72 8.57
CA GLU A 231 -0.33 -0.74 8.15
C GLU A 231 -1.74 -1.20 8.62
N TYR A 232 -2.60 -0.27 9.03
CA TYR A 232 -3.88 -0.53 9.69
C TYR A 232 -4.85 -1.42 8.89
N ALA A 233 -4.99 -1.25 7.57
CA ALA A 233 -5.87 -2.08 6.77
C ALA A 233 -5.46 -3.58 6.80
N TYR A 234 -4.19 -3.89 7.07
CA TYR A 234 -3.75 -5.27 7.33
C TYR A 234 -4.18 -5.81 8.70
N ALA A 235 -4.33 -4.95 9.72
CA ALA A 235 -4.86 -5.35 11.01
C ALA A 235 -6.38 -5.59 10.92
N GLU A 236 -7.12 -4.64 10.37
CA GLU A 236 -8.58 -4.69 10.23
C GLU A 236 -9.06 -5.89 9.39
N ARG A 237 -8.53 -6.04 8.17
CA ARG A 237 -8.87 -7.17 7.27
C ARG A 237 -8.57 -8.55 7.87
N ASN A 238 -7.75 -8.61 8.91
CA ASN A 238 -7.33 -9.84 9.58
C ASN A 238 -7.87 -9.98 11.01
N HIS A 239 -8.65 -9.01 11.51
CA HIS A 239 -9.14 -8.96 12.90
C HIS A 239 -7.99 -9.18 13.90
N MET A 240 -6.90 -8.42 13.71
CA MET A 240 -5.70 -8.53 14.53
C MET A 240 -5.79 -7.64 15.77
N PRO A 241 -5.60 -8.18 17.00
CA PRO A 241 -5.65 -7.37 18.20
C PRO A 241 -4.62 -6.24 18.17
N THR A 242 -5.09 -4.99 18.19
CA THR A 242 -4.28 -3.78 18.28
C THR A 242 -4.12 -3.31 19.72
N VAL A 243 -3.12 -2.44 19.94
CA VAL A 243 -2.87 -1.75 21.21
C VAL A 243 -3.38 -0.31 21.19
N GLN A 244 -3.65 0.26 22.35
CA GLN A 244 -3.67 1.70 22.55
C GLN A 244 -2.23 2.20 22.72
N LEU A 245 -1.89 3.30 22.05
CA LEU A 245 -0.56 3.89 22.12
C LEU A 245 -0.65 5.31 22.65
N GLN A 246 0.22 5.67 23.59
CA GLN A 246 0.28 7.03 24.12
C GLN A 246 0.76 8.01 23.05
N ASN A 247 -0.04 9.03 22.76
CA ASN A 247 0.31 10.12 21.85
C ASN A 247 1.17 11.20 22.54
N ARG A 248 1.60 12.20 21.78
CA ARG A 248 2.42 13.32 22.28
C ARG A 248 1.71 14.19 23.32
N ALA A 249 0.38 14.24 23.31
CA ALA A 249 -0.43 14.92 24.32
C ALA A 249 -0.58 14.10 25.63
N GLY A 250 -0.06 12.87 25.69
CA GLY A 250 -0.13 11.99 26.84
C GLY A 250 -1.36 11.08 26.89
N GLU A 251 -2.23 11.13 25.88
CA GLU A 251 -3.47 10.37 25.79
C GLU A 251 -3.23 8.97 25.21
N PHE A 252 -3.90 7.94 25.73
CA PHE A 252 -3.92 6.62 25.10
C PHE A 252 -4.97 6.59 23.99
N VAL A 253 -4.50 6.55 22.75
CA VAL A 253 -5.34 6.61 21.54
C VAL A 253 -5.56 5.21 20.97
N VAL A 254 -6.75 4.94 20.45
CA VAL A 254 -7.08 3.73 19.67
C VAL A 254 -6.85 4.05 18.18
N PRO A 255 -6.18 3.17 17.40
CA PRO A 255 -5.99 3.43 15.98
C PRO A 255 -7.32 3.37 15.22
N THR A 256 -7.63 4.43 14.49
CA THR A 256 -8.86 4.63 13.71
C THR A 256 -8.60 5.68 12.61
N ALA A 257 -9.37 5.67 11.52
CA ALA A 257 -9.30 6.72 10.50
C ALA A 257 -9.43 8.15 11.06
N ASP A 258 -10.25 8.38 12.10
CA ASP A 258 -10.36 9.66 12.80
C ASP A 258 -9.06 10.05 13.54
N SER A 259 -8.45 9.12 14.27
CA SER A 259 -7.16 9.36 14.93
C SER A 259 -6.01 9.61 13.93
N PHE A 260 -6.08 9.03 12.73
CA PHE A 260 -5.12 9.29 11.65
C PHE A 260 -5.35 10.65 11.01
N ALA A 261 -6.60 11.08 10.86
CA ALA A 261 -6.96 12.42 10.37
C ALA A 261 -6.48 13.51 11.34
N LYS A 262 -6.67 13.32 12.64
CA LYS A 262 -6.13 14.23 13.68
C LYS A 262 -4.60 14.38 13.63
N ALA A 263 -3.88 13.32 13.26
CA ALA A 263 -2.44 13.40 13.03
C ALA A 263 -2.12 14.18 11.74
N ALA A 264 -2.89 13.98 10.67
CA ALA A 264 -2.73 14.68 9.39
C ALA A 264 -3.06 16.18 9.47
N ASP A 265 -4.10 16.56 10.22
CA ASP A 265 -4.52 17.95 10.42
C ASP A 265 -3.50 18.76 11.26
N SER A 266 -2.70 18.07 12.07
CA SER A 266 -1.59 18.64 12.86
C SER A 266 -0.21 18.47 12.22
N ALA A 267 -0.14 17.97 10.97
CA ALA A 267 1.12 17.74 10.28
C ALA A 267 1.55 18.94 9.42
N GLU A 268 2.85 19.27 9.47
CA GLU A 268 3.44 20.29 8.60
C GLU A 268 3.79 19.69 7.23
N TRP A 269 3.23 20.28 6.16
CA TRP A 269 3.49 19.91 4.77
C TRP A 269 4.51 20.84 4.12
N THR A 270 5.55 20.26 3.54
CA THR A 270 6.52 20.93 2.67
C THR A 270 6.04 20.87 1.23
N ASP A 271 5.47 21.96 0.71
CA ASP A 271 4.84 21.99 -0.63
C ASP A 271 5.82 21.70 -1.78
N ASP A 272 7.07 22.14 -1.67
CA ASP A 272 8.06 21.97 -2.75
C ASP A 272 8.37 20.48 -2.99
N THR A 273 8.60 19.72 -1.92
CA THR A 273 8.86 18.27 -1.95
C THR A 273 7.59 17.43 -1.92
N LEU A 274 6.44 18.03 -1.62
CA LEU A 274 5.15 17.38 -1.34
C LEU A 274 5.21 16.35 -0.21
N THR A 275 6.10 16.56 0.76
CA THR A 275 6.31 15.65 1.91
C THR A 275 5.76 16.25 3.20
N ALA A 276 5.41 15.41 4.17
CA ALA A 276 5.05 15.86 5.52
C ALA A 276 5.64 14.95 6.60
N SER A 277 5.76 15.50 7.81
CA SER A 277 6.03 14.73 9.04
C SER A 277 4.72 14.51 9.79
N LEU A 278 4.10 13.34 9.61
CA LEU A 278 2.84 12.96 10.28
C LEU A 278 3.06 12.10 11.53
N CYS A 279 4.32 11.79 11.86
CA CYS A 279 4.68 10.98 13.00
C CYS A 279 4.80 11.85 14.27
N ASN A 280 4.19 11.41 15.37
CA ASN A 280 4.25 12.01 16.70
C ASN A 280 3.93 13.52 16.73
N THR A 281 2.86 13.91 16.04
CA THR A 281 2.34 15.28 16.00
C THR A 281 1.63 15.67 17.30
N GLU A 282 1.30 16.95 17.48
CA GLU A 282 0.77 17.51 18.73
C GLU A 282 -0.78 17.48 18.84
N GLY A 283 -1.47 16.90 17.86
CA GLY A 283 -2.93 16.84 17.84
C GLY A 283 -3.54 16.01 18.99
N GLN A 284 -4.55 16.56 19.66
CA GLN A 284 -5.37 15.78 20.61
C GLN A 284 -6.09 14.64 19.89
N GLY A 285 -6.05 13.44 20.49
CA GLY A 285 -6.56 12.21 19.90
C GLY A 285 -5.83 11.75 18.63
N ALA A 286 -4.69 12.36 18.26
CA ALA A 286 -3.90 11.92 17.12
C ALA A 286 -3.21 10.57 17.40
N TRP A 287 -3.28 9.64 16.45
CA TRP A 287 -2.46 8.42 16.50
C TRP A 287 -0.99 8.78 16.25
N PRO A 288 -0.03 8.30 17.07
CA PRO A 288 1.33 8.81 17.01
C PRO A 288 2.21 8.21 15.90
N ILE A 289 1.79 7.14 15.20
CA ILE A 289 2.56 6.53 14.11
C ILE A 289 1.75 6.60 12.80
N VAL A 290 1.74 7.78 12.18
CA VAL A 290 1.04 8.04 10.91
C VAL A 290 2.05 8.45 9.83
N THR A 291 1.78 8.07 8.59
CA THR A 291 2.55 8.51 7.41
C THR A 291 1.65 8.68 6.21
N THR A 292 2.13 9.45 5.23
CA THR A 292 1.67 9.33 3.85
C THR A 292 2.51 8.29 3.10
N THR A 293 1.97 7.73 2.02
CA THR A 293 2.73 6.92 1.07
C THR A 293 2.88 7.63 -0.26
N TYR A 294 4.03 7.47 -0.90
CA TYR A 294 4.44 8.21 -2.08
C TYR A 294 4.48 7.34 -3.32
N ALA A 295 3.95 7.84 -4.43
CA ALA A 295 4.26 7.34 -5.76
C ALA A 295 5.51 8.05 -6.32
N LEU A 296 6.25 7.32 -7.14
CA LEU A 296 7.50 7.73 -7.77
C LEU A 296 7.41 7.47 -9.27
N VAL A 297 7.45 8.51 -10.10
CA VAL A 297 7.26 8.37 -11.56
C VAL A 297 8.39 9.08 -12.31
N PRO A 298 9.06 8.44 -13.30
CA PRO A 298 10.08 9.14 -14.09
C PRO A 298 9.44 10.28 -14.90
N ARG A 299 9.89 11.53 -14.72
CA ARG A 299 9.25 12.70 -15.36
C ARG A 299 9.17 12.57 -16.88
N ALA A 300 10.26 12.11 -17.50
CA ALA A 300 10.33 11.87 -18.94
C ALA A 300 9.45 10.70 -19.46
N SER A 301 8.80 9.92 -18.59
CA SER A 301 7.79 8.95 -19.00
C SER A 301 6.41 9.58 -19.15
N LEU A 302 6.08 10.64 -18.42
CA LEU A 302 4.73 11.23 -18.34
C LEU A 302 4.21 11.77 -19.69
N ALA A 303 5.09 12.18 -20.61
CA ALA A 303 4.71 12.55 -21.97
C ALA A 303 4.44 11.34 -22.91
N LYS A 304 4.91 10.13 -22.55
CA LYS A 304 4.77 8.87 -23.31
C LYS A 304 3.44 8.16 -22.96
N PRO A 305 2.93 7.23 -23.80
CA PRO A 305 1.64 6.56 -23.56
C PRO A 305 1.49 5.97 -22.15
N HIS A 306 2.43 5.11 -21.73
CA HIS A 306 2.43 4.48 -20.40
C HIS A 306 2.46 5.51 -19.25
N GLY A 307 3.26 6.58 -19.35
CA GLY A 307 3.27 7.62 -18.31
C GLY A 307 1.98 8.45 -18.30
N LYS A 308 1.31 8.62 -19.45
CA LYS A 308 -0.05 9.18 -19.50
C LYS A 308 -1.06 8.24 -18.82
N ALA A 309 -0.90 6.92 -18.91
CA ALA A 309 -1.73 5.97 -18.16
C ALA A 309 -1.47 6.03 -16.65
N VAL A 310 -0.20 6.10 -16.22
CA VAL A 310 0.18 6.36 -14.81
C VAL A 310 -0.46 7.67 -14.31
N SER A 311 -0.38 8.75 -15.11
CA SER A 311 -0.99 10.04 -14.78
C SER A 311 -2.52 9.96 -14.67
N ARG A 312 -3.21 9.28 -15.60
CA ARG A 312 -4.67 9.03 -15.51
C ARG A 312 -5.04 8.24 -14.26
N PHE A 313 -4.31 7.17 -13.95
CA PHE A 313 -4.57 6.32 -12.78
C PHE A 313 -4.46 7.10 -11.47
N PHE A 314 -3.33 7.79 -11.24
CA PHE A 314 -3.14 8.54 -10.01
C PHE A 314 -4.04 9.78 -9.93
N SER A 315 -4.31 10.46 -11.05
CA SER A 315 -5.26 11.57 -11.04
C SER A 315 -6.65 11.11 -10.63
N TRP A 316 -7.13 9.99 -11.20
CA TRP A 316 -8.41 9.40 -10.82
C TRP A 316 -8.46 8.97 -9.34
N GLY A 317 -7.41 8.30 -8.84
CA GLY A 317 -7.35 7.89 -7.43
C GLY A 317 -7.44 9.09 -6.47
N LEU A 318 -6.82 10.20 -6.85
CA LEU A 318 -6.79 11.45 -6.09
C LEU A 318 -8.09 12.27 -6.18
N THR A 319 -8.89 12.16 -7.24
CA THR A 319 -10.12 12.96 -7.43
C THR A 319 -11.43 12.19 -7.25
N GLU A 320 -11.43 10.89 -7.55
CA GLU A 320 -12.62 10.03 -7.53
C GLU A 320 -12.43 8.78 -6.66
N GLY A 321 -11.20 8.32 -6.46
CA GLY A 321 -10.87 7.15 -5.63
C GLY A 321 -11.02 7.35 -4.12
N GLU A 322 -11.42 8.54 -3.67
CA GLU A 322 -11.51 8.90 -2.24
C GLU A 322 -12.44 7.96 -1.44
N ALA A 323 -13.55 7.53 -2.06
CA ALA A 323 -14.48 6.58 -1.44
C ALA A 323 -13.80 5.23 -1.16
N GLU A 324 -12.98 4.74 -2.09
CA GLU A 324 -12.24 3.48 -1.93
C GLU A 324 -11.12 3.60 -0.90
N SER A 325 -10.45 4.75 -0.84
CA SER A 325 -9.47 5.06 0.22
C SER A 325 -10.11 4.96 1.61
N ARG A 326 -11.29 5.57 1.79
CA ARG A 326 -12.01 5.62 3.07
C ARG A 326 -12.60 4.27 3.49
N LYS A 327 -13.03 3.41 2.55
CA LYS A 327 -13.43 2.02 2.84
C LYS A 327 -12.29 1.15 3.40
N LEU A 328 -11.05 1.60 3.24
CA LEU A 328 -9.83 0.94 3.70
C LEU A 328 -9.13 1.76 4.80
N ASP A 329 -9.84 2.69 5.43
CA ASP A 329 -9.38 3.53 6.54
C ASP A 329 -8.16 4.43 6.24
N TYR A 330 -7.80 4.60 4.96
CA TYR A 330 -6.85 5.62 4.54
C TYR A 330 -7.51 7.00 4.56
N VAL A 331 -6.78 7.96 5.11
CA VAL A 331 -7.15 9.37 5.10
C VAL A 331 -6.67 10.00 3.78
N PRO A 332 -7.55 10.70 3.04
CA PRO A 332 -7.14 11.42 1.83
C PRO A 332 -6.11 12.52 2.14
N ILE A 333 -5.21 12.80 1.20
CA ILE A 333 -4.26 13.92 1.35
C ILE A 333 -5.00 15.26 1.30
N PRO A 334 -4.48 16.33 1.95
CA PRO A 334 -5.13 17.64 1.94
C PRO A 334 -5.33 18.19 0.53
N ALA A 335 -6.44 18.87 0.28
CA ALA A 335 -6.82 19.39 -1.05
C ALA A 335 -5.71 20.25 -1.70
N ARG A 336 -5.02 21.12 -0.93
CA ARG A 336 -3.87 21.90 -1.42
C ARG A 336 -2.79 21.00 -2.03
N ILE A 337 -2.45 19.92 -1.33
CA ILE A 337 -1.41 18.97 -1.74
C ILE A 337 -1.89 18.20 -2.96
N ARG A 338 -3.11 17.66 -2.93
CA ARG A 338 -3.75 16.99 -4.08
C ARG A 338 -3.69 17.86 -5.35
N ASP A 339 -4.09 19.12 -5.25
CA ASP A 339 -4.16 20.01 -6.40
C ASP A 339 -2.75 20.33 -6.94
N ALA A 340 -1.75 20.45 -6.07
CA ALA A 340 -0.34 20.54 -6.46
C ALA A 340 0.19 19.25 -7.12
N VAL A 341 -0.23 18.06 -6.67
CA VAL A 341 0.08 16.78 -7.35
C VAL A 341 -0.50 16.77 -8.76
N LEU A 342 -1.80 17.07 -8.89
CA LEU A 342 -2.51 17.09 -10.17
C LEU A 342 -1.89 18.11 -11.13
N GLN A 343 -1.45 19.27 -10.64
CA GLN A 343 -0.74 20.26 -11.45
C GLN A 343 0.59 19.70 -12.00
N ARG A 344 1.40 19.01 -11.17
CA ARG A 344 2.68 18.43 -11.60
C ARG A 344 2.52 17.24 -12.55
N LEU A 345 1.53 16.37 -12.31
CA LEU A 345 1.18 15.27 -13.22
C LEU A 345 0.73 15.77 -14.60
N ASN A 346 0.07 16.94 -14.65
CA ASN A 346 -0.37 17.57 -15.89
C ASN A 346 0.70 18.44 -16.56
N SER A 347 1.63 19.05 -15.81
CA SER A 347 2.75 19.81 -16.42
C SER A 347 3.70 18.90 -17.16
N ASP A 348 4.09 17.79 -16.53
CA ASP A 348 5.12 16.88 -17.02
C ASP A 348 4.58 15.90 -18.08
N ALA A 349 3.25 15.84 -18.26
CA ALA A 349 2.58 15.09 -19.33
C ALA A 349 2.44 15.85 -20.65
N LYS A 350 2.80 17.14 -20.68
CA LYS A 350 2.88 17.94 -21.91
C LYS A 350 4.14 17.55 -22.72
N PRO A 351 4.06 17.54 -24.05
CA PRO A 351 5.16 17.12 -24.92
C PRO A 351 6.31 18.12 -24.98
#